data_AF-A0A9Q0J4D9-F1
#
_entry.id   AF-A0A9Q0J4D9-F1
#
_cell.length_a   1.000
_cell.length_b   1.000
_cell.length_c   1.000
_cell.angle_alpha   90.00
_cell.angle_beta   90.00
_cell.angle_gamma   90.00
#
_symmetry.space_group_name_H-M   'P 1'
#
loop_
_entity.id
_entity.type
_entity.pdbx_description
1 polymer ?
#
loop_
_entity_poly.entity_id
_entity_poly.type
_entity_poly.pdbx_seq_one_letter_code
_entity_poly.pdbx_strand_id
1 'polypeptide(L)'
;MLAAKLTAILTKNVTACPAKQIHALIIISGLNKLESHLVRQILLSACNYSKSIAQYVQNILYHSQNPDGFSWSCMIRYFSQQGQFKEALSLYVKMQTLGLYPSTFALSSALRACARSVYKTQGTLVHAQSFKFGFCGCVYVETALMDLYSKLGDMNNAQKVFDEMLEKNVVSWNTILSGYLRSANLVEAQRVFDKIPTKDVISWNSILAGYAKIGDMEEACHLFEQMPERNCASWNAMISGFHKRACWQLTNLCEDLRNKARSYTFLSLLFFPF
;
A
#
# COMPACT_ATOMS: atom_id res chain seq x y z
N MET A 1 -3.21 -40.76 0.34
CA MET A 1 -3.90 -40.34 1.58
C MET A 1 -3.17 -39.18 2.30
N LEU A 2 -1.84 -39.24 2.47
CA LEU A 2 -1.05 -38.18 3.14
C LEU A 2 -1.13 -36.81 2.44
N ALA A 3 -0.98 -36.77 1.11
CA ALA A 3 -1.05 -35.52 0.34
C ALA A 3 -2.40 -34.79 0.51
N ALA A 4 -3.52 -35.52 0.52
CA ALA A 4 -4.85 -34.95 0.73
C ALA A 4 -5.01 -34.39 2.16
N LYS A 5 -4.50 -35.09 3.18
CA LYS A 5 -4.49 -34.61 4.58
C LYS A 5 -3.64 -33.35 4.73
N LEU A 6 -2.43 -33.32 4.16
CA LEU A 6 -1.56 -32.14 4.20
C LEU A 6 -2.18 -30.96 3.45
N THR A 7 -2.80 -31.19 2.31
CA THR A 7 -3.53 -30.15 1.58
C THR A 7 -4.67 -29.58 2.43
N ALA A 8 -5.46 -30.42 3.10
CA ALA A 8 -6.53 -29.98 3.99
C ALA A 8 -6.02 -29.21 5.23
N ILE A 9 -4.82 -29.53 5.73
CA ILE A 9 -4.17 -28.76 6.80
C ILE A 9 -3.69 -27.41 6.27
N LEU A 10 -3.09 -27.38 5.08
CA LEU A 10 -2.62 -26.16 4.41
C LEU A 10 -3.76 -25.27 3.89
N THR A 11 -5.00 -25.75 3.89
CA THR A 11 -6.19 -24.89 3.69
C THR A 11 -6.65 -24.20 4.97
N LYS A 12 -6.17 -24.61 6.15
CA LYS A 12 -6.44 -23.98 7.45
C LYS A 12 -5.30 -23.03 7.83
N ASN A 13 -5.56 -22.08 8.73
CA ASN A 13 -4.53 -21.16 9.24
C ASN A 13 -3.48 -21.95 10.05
N VAL A 14 -2.30 -22.14 9.46
CA VAL A 14 -1.15 -22.79 10.09
C VAL A 14 -0.20 -21.72 10.63
N THR A 15 0.06 -21.74 11.93
CA THR A 15 1.03 -20.83 12.56
C THR A 15 2.48 -21.25 12.25
N ALA A 16 3.45 -20.38 12.54
CA ALA A 16 4.86 -20.62 12.19
C ALA A 16 5.50 -21.86 12.86
N CYS A 17 5.06 -22.27 14.05
CA CYS A 17 5.65 -23.41 14.78
C CYS A 17 5.37 -24.77 14.10
N PRO A 18 4.11 -25.13 13.79
CA PRO A 18 3.81 -26.36 13.04
C PRO A 18 4.40 -26.37 11.62
N ALA A 19 4.65 -25.19 11.03
CA ALA A 19 5.10 -25.07 9.65
C ALA A 19 6.44 -25.77 9.37
N LYS A 20 7.37 -25.82 10.34
CA LYS A 20 8.65 -26.52 10.20
C LYS A 20 8.47 -28.04 10.13
N GLN A 21 7.60 -28.59 10.95
CA GLN A 21 7.29 -30.03 10.95
C GLN A 21 6.58 -30.42 9.64
N ILE A 22 5.62 -29.60 9.20
CA ILE A 22 4.92 -29.81 7.93
C ILE A 22 5.91 -29.74 6.75
N HIS A 23 6.85 -28.79 6.76
CA HIS A 23 7.86 -28.70 5.72
C HIS A 23 8.78 -29.94 5.67
N ALA A 24 9.26 -30.41 6.82
CA ALA A 24 10.07 -31.63 6.89
C ALA A 24 9.31 -32.84 6.34
N LEU A 25 8.01 -32.97 6.66
CA LEU A 25 7.15 -34.02 6.11
C LEU A 25 6.99 -33.90 4.58
N ILE A 26 6.86 -32.69 4.05
CA ILE A 26 6.79 -32.43 2.60
C ILE A 26 8.06 -32.93 1.90
N ILE A 27 9.23 -32.58 2.44
CA ILE A 27 10.54 -32.97 1.88
C ILE A 27 10.71 -34.50 1.91
N ILE A 28 10.49 -35.13 3.08
CA ILE A 28 10.67 -36.58 3.25
C ILE A 28 9.70 -37.37 2.36
N SER A 29 8.49 -36.85 2.16
CA SER A 29 7.46 -37.51 1.35
C SER A 29 7.58 -37.20 -0.15
N GLY A 30 8.54 -36.35 -0.57
CA GLY A 30 8.70 -35.92 -1.96
C GLY A 30 7.53 -35.08 -2.51
N LEU A 31 6.75 -34.43 -1.65
CA LEU A 31 5.53 -33.69 -2.01
C LEU A 31 5.81 -32.22 -2.34
N ASN A 32 6.92 -31.92 -3.04
CA ASN A 32 7.45 -30.57 -3.24
C ASN A 32 6.43 -29.58 -3.86
N LYS A 33 5.42 -30.07 -4.59
CA LYS A 33 4.31 -29.25 -5.10
C LYS A 33 3.52 -28.52 -4.00
N LEU A 34 3.58 -28.98 -2.75
CA LEU A 34 2.90 -28.37 -1.59
C LEU A 34 3.69 -27.22 -0.94
N GLU A 35 4.96 -27.03 -1.29
CA GLU A 35 5.80 -25.95 -0.74
C GLU A 35 5.17 -24.57 -0.97
N SER A 36 4.55 -24.35 -2.13
CA SER A 36 3.92 -23.07 -2.48
C SER A 36 2.71 -22.73 -1.60
N HIS A 37 1.89 -23.73 -1.29
CA HIS A 37 0.79 -23.61 -0.35
C HIS A 37 1.29 -23.35 1.07
N LEU A 38 2.35 -24.05 1.49
CA LEU A 38 2.97 -23.84 2.79
C LEU A 38 3.53 -22.42 2.93
N VAL A 39 4.30 -21.93 1.94
CA VAL A 39 4.85 -20.56 1.93
C VAL A 39 3.73 -19.53 2.07
N ARG A 40 2.66 -19.66 1.29
CA ARG A 40 1.50 -18.77 1.37
C ARG A 40 0.90 -18.74 2.77
N GLN A 41 0.67 -19.90 3.39
CA GLN A 41 0.05 -19.95 4.72
C GLN A 41 0.93 -19.35 5.81
N ILE A 42 2.24 -19.64 5.80
CA ILE A 42 3.19 -19.05 6.74
C ILE A 42 3.11 -17.52 6.68
N LEU A 43 3.16 -16.95 5.46
CA LEU A 43 3.14 -15.51 5.26
C LEU A 43 1.78 -14.87 5.60
N LEU A 44 0.66 -15.56 5.36
CA LEU A 44 -0.67 -15.09 5.77
C LEU A 44 -0.83 -15.07 7.30
N SER A 45 -0.24 -16.04 8.00
CA SER A 45 -0.27 -16.10 9.47
C SER A 45 0.60 -15.04 10.16
N ALA A 46 1.56 -14.46 9.43
CA ALA A 46 2.51 -13.50 9.96
C ALA A 46 1.94 -12.08 9.90
N CYS A 47 1.13 -11.69 10.90
CA CYS A 47 0.56 -10.34 10.99
C CYS A 47 1.63 -9.25 11.09
N ASN A 48 2.70 -9.52 11.84
CA ASN A 48 3.83 -8.61 12.03
C ASN A 48 5.10 -9.17 11.40
N TYR A 49 6.04 -8.27 11.08
CA TYR A 49 7.36 -8.66 10.62
C TYR A 49 8.08 -9.52 11.66
N SER A 50 8.47 -10.73 11.25
CA SER A 50 9.35 -11.59 12.03
C SER A 50 10.52 -12.00 11.17
N LYS A 51 11.73 -11.56 11.54
CA LYS A 51 12.97 -11.90 10.84
C LYS A 51 13.18 -13.42 10.74
N SER A 52 12.79 -14.17 11.78
CA SER A 52 12.88 -15.63 11.82
C SER A 52 11.99 -16.28 10.75
N ILE A 53 10.73 -15.85 10.65
CA ILE A 53 9.78 -16.35 9.64
C ILE A 53 10.25 -15.95 8.23
N ALA A 54 10.70 -14.71 8.07
CA ALA A 54 11.18 -14.20 6.79
C ALA A 54 12.40 -15.00 6.29
N GLN A 55 13.39 -15.22 7.14
CA GLN A 55 14.58 -15.99 6.79
C GLN A 55 14.27 -17.46 6.55
N TYR A 56 13.33 -18.04 7.31
CA TYR A 56 12.88 -19.41 7.08
C TYR A 56 12.23 -19.56 5.70
N VAL A 57 11.27 -18.71 5.33
CA VAL A 57 10.62 -18.75 4.02
C VAL A 57 11.62 -18.47 2.89
N GLN A 58 12.56 -17.53 3.07
CA GLN A 58 13.64 -17.31 2.10
C GLN A 58 14.45 -18.59 1.86
N ASN A 59 14.79 -19.33 2.91
CA ASN A 59 15.51 -20.60 2.77
C ASN A 59 14.69 -21.63 1.97
N ILE A 60 13.36 -21.71 2.19
CA ILE A 60 12.49 -22.56 1.36
C ILE A 60 12.61 -22.15 -0.11
N LEU A 61 12.48 -20.86 -0.42
CA LEU A 61 12.53 -20.36 -1.80
C LEU A 61 13.87 -20.62 -2.49
N TYR A 62 14.99 -20.43 -1.78
CA TYR A 62 16.33 -20.60 -2.35
C TYR A 62 16.73 -22.07 -2.56
N HIS A 63 16.16 -22.99 -1.77
CA HIS A 63 16.46 -24.42 -1.84
C HIS A 63 15.35 -25.25 -2.50
N SER A 64 14.27 -24.62 -2.98
CA SER A 64 13.22 -25.33 -3.70
C SER A 64 13.75 -25.90 -5.01
N GLN A 65 13.46 -27.18 -5.26
CA GLN A 65 13.86 -27.87 -6.48
C GLN A 65 13.16 -27.32 -7.73
N ASN A 66 11.94 -26.78 -7.56
CA ASN A 66 11.12 -26.24 -8.64
C ASN A 66 10.61 -24.85 -8.24
N PRO A 67 11.41 -23.79 -8.41
CA PRO A 67 11.02 -22.45 -8.00
C PRO A 67 9.82 -21.97 -8.82
N ASP A 68 8.74 -21.58 -8.13
CA ASP A 68 7.51 -21.11 -8.76
C ASP A 68 7.31 -19.60 -8.57
N GLY A 69 6.75 -18.91 -9.56
CA GLY A 69 6.56 -17.46 -9.46
C GLY A 69 5.57 -17.02 -8.37
N PHE A 70 4.69 -17.91 -7.91
CA PHE A 70 3.66 -17.60 -6.92
C PHE A 70 4.25 -17.43 -5.52
N SER A 71 5.08 -18.38 -5.08
CA SER A 71 5.79 -18.35 -3.79
C SER A 71 6.68 -17.12 -3.66
N TRP A 72 7.43 -16.79 -4.72
CA TRP A 72 8.24 -15.57 -4.79
C TRP A 72 7.36 -14.32 -4.72
N SER A 73 6.24 -14.29 -5.45
CA SER A 73 5.28 -13.18 -5.41
C SER A 73 4.70 -12.95 -4.02
N CYS A 74 4.36 -14.03 -3.30
CA CYS A 74 3.87 -13.95 -1.92
C CYS A 74 4.92 -13.32 -1.00
N MET A 75 6.19 -13.71 -1.14
CA MET A 75 7.26 -13.20 -0.30
C MET A 75 7.60 -11.73 -0.59
N ILE A 76 7.64 -11.34 -1.87
CA ILE A 76 7.85 -9.95 -2.29
C ILE A 76 6.74 -9.06 -1.73
N ARG A 77 5.47 -9.51 -1.84
CA ARG A 77 4.33 -8.79 -1.28
C ARG A 77 4.43 -8.66 0.24
N TYR A 78 4.79 -9.72 0.94
CA TYR A 78 4.98 -9.72 2.39
C TYR A 78 6.01 -8.67 2.83
N PHE A 79 7.23 -8.70 2.26
CA PHE A 79 8.25 -7.70 2.60
C PHE A 79 7.82 -6.27 2.27
N SER A 80 7.15 -6.05 1.14
CA SER A 80 6.63 -4.74 0.78
C SER A 80 5.55 -4.23 1.75
N GLN A 81 4.70 -5.09 2.28
CA GLN A 81 3.69 -4.74 3.28
C GLN A 81 4.32 -4.42 4.64
N GLN A 82 5.38 -5.14 5.01
CA GLN A 82 6.12 -4.95 6.26
C GLN A 82 7.15 -3.81 6.22
N GLY A 83 7.19 -3.01 5.15
CA GLY A 83 8.10 -1.87 5.01
C GLY A 83 9.56 -2.22 4.66
N GLN A 84 9.86 -3.49 4.43
CA GLN A 84 11.19 -4.00 4.07
C GLN A 84 11.40 -3.90 2.54
N PHE A 85 11.49 -2.67 2.04
CA PHE A 85 11.47 -2.39 0.59
C PHE A 85 12.73 -2.89 -0.14
N LYS A 86 13.90 -2.89 0.53
CA LYS A 86 15.16 -3.37 -0.08
C LYS A 86 15.11 -4.87 -0.34
N GLU A 87 14.59 -5.63 0.61
CA GLU A 87 14.42 -7.08 0.57
C GLU A 87 13.38 -7.47 -0.49
N ALA A 88 12.26 -6.73 -0.55
CA ALA A 88 11.23 -6.93 -1.57
C ALA A 88 11.80 -6.77 -2.99
N LEU A 89 12.58 -5.71 -3.23
CA LEU A 89 13.19 -5.46 -4.54
C LEU A 89 14.28 -6.49 -4.87
N SER A 90 15.12 -6.86 -3.90
CA SER A 90 16.15 -7.90 -4.06
C SER A 90 15.53 -9.24 -4.50
N LEU A 91 14.44 -9.66 -3.85
CA LEU A 91 13.72 -10.87 -4.23
C LEU A 91 13.07 -10.77 -5.60
N TYR A 92 12.53 -9.60 -5.96
CA TYR A 92 11.96 -9.37 -7.28
C TYR A 92 13.03 -9.50 -8.38
N VAL A 93 14.20 -8.88 -8.19
CA VAL A 93 15.32 -9.04 -9.12
C VAL A 93 15.75 -10.50 -9.21
N LYS A 94 15.87 -11.20 -8.07
CA LYS A 94 16.25 -12.61 -8.06
C LYS A 94 15.23 -13.50 -8.78
N MET A 95 13.94 -13.28 -8.58
CA MET A 95 12.86 -13.94 -9.32
C MET A 95 13.06 -13.79 -10.84
N GLN A 96 13.47 -12.61 -11.30
CA GLN A 96 13.76 -12.36 -12.71
C GLN A 96 15.02 -13.06 -13.21
N THR A 97 16.08 -13.12 -12.40
CA THR A 97 17.29 -13.87 -12.77
C THR A 97 17.04 -15.38 -12.91
N LEU A 98 16.01 -15.91 -12.23
CA LEU A 98 15.55 -17.29 -12.37
C LEU A 98 14.64 -17.50 -13.58
N GLY A 99 14.34 -16.46 -14.36
CA GLY A 99 13.45 -16.53 -15.52
C GLY A 99 11.96 -16.67 -15.16
N LEU A 100 11.59 -16.40 -13.91
CA LEU A 100 10.20 -16.56 -13.46
C LEU A 100 9.34 -15.37 -13.86
N TYR A 101 8.14 -15.65 -14.34
CA TYR A 101 7.17 -14.62 -14.73
C TYR A 101 6.58 -13.93 -13.49
N PRO A 102 6.73 -12.60 -13.33
CA PRO A 102 6.18 -11.90 -12.18
C PRO A 102 4.65 -11.86 -12.24
N SER A 103 4.00 -12.05 -11.10
CA SER A 103 2.57 -11.76 -10.98
C SER A 103 2.32 -10.25 -10.89
N THR A 104 1.09 -9.82 -11.17
CA THR A 104 0.61 -8.45 -10.93
C THR A 104 0.94 -7.94 -9.53
N PHE A 105 0.80 -8.80 -8.51
CA PHE A 105 1.08 -8.46 -7.12
C PHE A 105 2.58 -8.31 -6.85
N ALA A 106 3.43 -9.15 -7.45
CA ALA A 106 4.88 -9.02 -7.33
C ALA A 106 5.36 -7.72 -7.95
N LEU A 107 4.91 -7.43 -9.17
CA LEU A 107 5.29 -6.22 -9.91
C LEU A 107 4.83 -4.95 -9.17
N SER A 108 3.57 -4.88 -8.74
CA SER A 108 3.05 -3.73 -7.98
C SER A 108 3.75 -3.54 -6.62
N SER A 109 4.11 -4.64 -5.95
CA SER A 109 4.91 -4.60 -4.72
C SER A 109 6.35 -4.11 -4.96
N ALA A 110 6.96 -4.51 -6.08
CA ALA A 110 8.28 -4.04 -6.48
C ALA A 110 8.28 -2.55 -6.87
N LEU A 111 7.25 -2.08 -7.58
CA LEU A 111 7.06 -0.66 -7.89
C LEU A 111 6.90 0.17 -6.62
N ARG A 112 6.06 -0.29 -5.69
CA ARG A 112 5.88 0.33 -4.37
C ARG A 112 7.20 0.37 -3.57
N ALA A 113 8.01 -0.68 -3.64
CA ALA A 113 9.32 -0.72 -3.03
C ALA A 113 10.26 0.32 -3.67
N CYS A 114 10.29 0.42 -5.00
CA CYS A 114 11.06 1.44 -5.72
C CYS A 114 10.64 2.87 -5.32
N ALA A 115 9.33 3.11 -5.20
CA ALA A 115 8.76 4.40 -4.83
C ALA A 115 9.18 4.89 -3.43
N ARG A 116 9.55 3.96 -2.53
CA ARG A 116 9.98 4.27 -1.15
C ARG A 116 11.47 4.03 -0.91
N SER A 117 12.19 3.52 -1.90
CA SER A 117 13.63 3.33 -1.82
C SER A 117 14.37 4.54 -2.37
N VAL A 118 15.65 4.67 -1.98
CA VAL A 118 16.55 5.72 -2.50
C VAL A 118 16.89 5.51 -3.99
N TYR A 119 16.71 4.28 -4.51
CA TYR A 119 17.15 3.88 -5.86
C TYR A 119 16.12 4.22 -6.94
N LYS A 120 16.02 5.51 -7.30
CA LYS A 120 15.08 6.04 -8.29
C LYS A 120 15.15 5.35 -9.66
N THR A 121 16.34 4.93 -10.08
CA THR A 121 16.61 4.34 -11.41
C THR A 121 15.93 2.99 -11.62
N GLN A 122 15.77 2.18 -10.55
CA GLN A 122 15.13 0.86 -10.64
C GLN A 122 13.64 0.94 -11.00
N GLY A 123 12.96 2.01 -10.56
CA GLY A 123 11.53 2.19 -10.85
C GLY A 123 11.21 2.24 -12.35
N THR A 124 12.06 2.90 -13.13
CA THR A 124 11.90 2.99 -14.60
C THR A 124 12.11 1.65 -15.31
N LEU A 125 13.03 0.81 -14.81
CA LEU A 125 13.23 -0.54 -15.32
C LEU A 125 12.02 -1.43 -15.04
N VAL A 126 11.48 -1.34 -13.81
CA VAL A 126 10.27 -2.08 -13.43
C VAL A 126 9.04 -1.57 -14.20
N HIS A 127 8.99 -0.28 -14.56
CA HIS A 127 7.97 0.24 -15.46
C HIS A 127 8.07 -0.37 -16.87
N ALA A 128 9.26 -0.43 -17.48
CA ALA A 128 9.45 -1.09 -18.77
C ALA A 128 9.03 -2.58 -18.73
N GLN A 129 9.24 -3.24 -17.59
CA GLN A 129 8.79 -4.61 -17.38
C GLN A 129 7.27 -4.75 -17.34
N SER A 130 6.53 -3.73 -16.88
CA SER A 130 5.06 -3.75 -16.94
C SER A 130 4.54 -3.87 -18.38
N PHE A 131 5.15 -3.16 -19.32
CA PHE A 131 4.87 -3.31 -20.75
C PHE A 131 5.30 -4.68 -21.28
N LYS A 132 6.52 -5.10 -20.96
CA LYS A 132 7.07 -6.40 -21.40
C LYS A 132 6.18 -7.59 -21.01
N PHE A 133 5.60 -7.54 -19.83
CA PHE A 133 4.74 -8.60 -19.28
C PHE A 133 3.24 -8.32 -19.46
N GLY A 134 2.86 -7.35 -20.30
CA GLY A 134 1.46 -7.11 -20.65
C GLY A 134 0.56 -6.69 -19.48
N PHE A 135 1.11 -5.94 -18.52
CA PHE A 135 0.35 -5.41 -17.38
C PHE A 135 -0.21 -4.00 -17.62
N CYS A 136 -0.11 -3.47 -18.84
CA CYS A 136 -0.78 -2.25 -19.27
C CYS A 136 -2.29 -2.42 -19.16
N GLY A 137 -3.00 -1.47 -18.53
CA GLY A 137 -4.42 -1.57 -18.21
C GLY A 137 -4.73 -2.25 -16.87
N CYS A 138 -3.72 -2.80 -16.17
CA CYS A 138 -3.96 -3.33 -14.83
C CYS A 138 -3.94 -2.20 -13.80
N VAL A 139 -5.13 -1.84 -13.30
CA VAL A 139 -5.35 -0.76 -12.32
C VAL A 139 -4.39 -0.82 -11.13
N TYR A 140 -4.07 -2.02 -10.62
CA TYR A 140 -3.14 -2.17 -9.48
C TYR A 140 -1.69 -1.80 -9.81
N VAL A 141 -1.24 -2.10 -11.03
CA VAL A 141 0.12 -1.78 -11.50
C VAL A 141 0.20 -0.31 -11.87
N GLU A 142 -0.78 0.21 -12.60
CA GLU A 142 -0.86 1.62 -12.99
C GLU A 142 -0.95 2.56 -11.78
N THR A 143 -1.76 2.21 -10.77
CA THR A 143 -1.80 2.97 -9.51
C THR A 143 -0.44 2.96 -8.80
N ALA A 144 0.30 1.85 -8.84
CA ALA A 144 1.65 1.76 -8.26
C ALA A 144 2.69 2.57 -9.06
N LEU A 145 2.55 2.63 -10.40
CA LEU A 145 3.36 3.47 -11.28
C LEU A 145 3.11 4.96 -11.00
N MET A 146 1.86 5.36 -10.81
CA MET A 146 1.52 6.73 -10.43
C MET A 146 2.15 7.12 -9.08
N ASP A 147 2.07 6.27 -8.05
CA ASP A 147 2.72 6.54 -6.75
C ASP A 147 4.25 6.62 -6.90
N LEU A 148 4.85 5.76 -7.72
CA LEU A 148 6.27 5.83 -8.05
C LEU A 148 6.62 7.18 -8.65
N TYR A 149 6.02 7.56 -9.78
CA TYR A 149 6.32 8.82 -10.48
C TYR A 149 6.06 10.05 -9.60
N SER A 150 4.95 10.06 -8.86
CA SER A 150 4.60 11.12 -7.91
C SER A 150 5.63 11.27 -6.79
N LYS A 151 6.29 10.19 -6.35
CA LYS A 151 7.38 10.27 -5.34
C LYS A 151 8.73 10.61 -5.94
N LEU A 152 8.93 10.34 -7.22
CA LEU A 152 10.11 10.80 -7.96
C LEU A 152 10.05 12.31 -8.26
N GLY A 153 8.87 12.92 -8.13
CA GLY A 153 8.61 14.32 -8.46
C GLY A 153 8.23 14.54 -9.93
N ASP A 154 7.99 13.45 -10.68
CA ASP A 154 7.65 13.49 -12.09
C ASP A 154 6.13 13.36 -12.27
N MET A 155 5.43 14.46 -11.99
CA MET A 155 3.97 14.50 -12.11
C MET A 155 3.49 14.38 -13.57
N ASN A 156 4.34 14.71 -14.55
CA ASN A 156 3.99 14.58 -15.95
C ASN A 156 3.79 13.11 -16.34
N ASN A 157 4.72 12.24 -15.96
CA ASN A 157 4.55 10.80 -16.20
C ASN A 157 3.48 10.18 -15.32
N ALA A 158 3.30 10.66 -14.07
CA ALA A 158 2.19 10.21 -13.22
C ALA A 158 0.82 10.52 -13.86
N GLN A 159 0.66 11.73 -14.42
CA GLN A 159 -0.56 12.15 -15.11
C GLN A 159 -0.80 11.34 -16.39
N LYS A 160 0.24 11.11 -17.20
CA LYS A 160 0.12 10.27 -18.41
C LYS A 160 -0.39 8.87 -18.09
N VAL A 161 0.23 8.21 -17.10
CA VAL A 161 -0.23 6.88 -16.65
C VAL A 161 -1.68 6.94 -16.22
N PHE A 162 -2.07 7.95 -15.44
CA PHE A 162 -3.45 8.12 -15.00
C PHE A 162 -4.41 8.31 -16.18
N ASP A 163 -4.08 9.16 -17.14
CA ASP A 163 -4.92 9.44 -18.30
C ASP A 163 -5.14 8.18 -19.15
N GLU A 164 -4.09 7.38 -19.35
CA GLU A 164 -4.11 6.12 -20.10
C GLU A 164 -4.86 4.97 -19.40
N MET A 165 -5.15 5.07 -18.10
CA MET A 165 -5.90 4.03 -17.37
C MET A 165 -7.29 3.82 -17.96
N LEU A 166 -7.59 2.59 -18.38
CA LEU A 166 -8.91 2.16 -18.86
C LEU A 166 -9.99 2.27 -17.78
N GLU A 167 -9.65 1.88 -16.55
CA GLU A 167 -10.54 1.94 -15.40
C GLU A 167 -9.87 2.72 -14.25
N LYS A 168 -10.54 3.76 -13.77
CA LYS A 168 -10.07 4.57 -12.64
C LYS A 168 -10.93 4.29 -11.42
N ASN A 169 -10.33 3.77 -10.36
CA ASN A 169 -11.00 3.53 -9.08
C ASN A 169 -10.64 4.60 -8.03
N VAL A 170 -11.31 4.55 -6.88
CA VAL A 170 -11.09 5.49 -5.75
C VAL A 170 -9.61 5.59 -5.36
N VAL A 171 -8.88 4.47 -5.37
CA VAL A 171 -7.45 4.45 -5.01
C VAL A 171 -6.60 5.20 -6.04
N SER A 172 -6.87 5.03 -7.33
CA SER A 172 -6.15 5.74 -8.40
C SER A 172 -6.36 7.25 -8.34
N TRP A 173 -7.61 7.70 -8.13
CA TRP A 173 -7.96 9.11 -7.93
C TRP A 173 -7.25 9.72 -6.72
N ASN A 174 -7.28 9.03 -5.58
CA ASN A 174 -6.60 9.48 -4.36
C ASN A 174 -5.08 9.52 -4.53
N THR A 175 -4.52 8.63 -5.36
CA THR A 175 -3.08 8.60 -5.65
C THR A 175 -2.65 9.80 -6.47
N ILE A 176 -3.34 10.16 -7.56
CA ILE A 176 -2.98 11.34 -8.37
C ILE A 176 -3.20 12.65 -7.59
N LEU A 177 -4.30 12.75 -6.82
CA LEU A 177 -4.56 13.88 -5.94
C LEU A 177 -3.42 14.09 -4.95
N SER A 178 -3.03 13.02 -4.24
CA SER A 178 -1.90 13.04 -3.30
C SER A 178 -0.57 13.42 -3.97
N GLY A 179 -0.38 13.04 -5.24
CA GLY A 179 0.79 13.39 -6.04
C GLY A 179 0.92 14.89 -6.26
N TYR A 180 -0.16 15.55 -6.71
CA TYR A 180 -0.16 17.00 -6.92
C TYR A 180 0.00 17.78 -5.61
N LEU A 181 -0.67 17.35 -4.54
CA LEU A 181 -0.53 17.94 -3.20
C LEU A 181 0.91 17.84 -2.67
N ARG A 182 1.59 16.71 -2.90
CA ARG A 182 3.01 16.55 -2.53
C ARG A 182 3.92 17.49 -3.31
N SER A 183 3.60 17.71 -4.58
CA SER A 183 4.33 18.62 -5.47
C SER A 183 3.97 20.09 -5.24
N ALA A 184 3.19 20.40 -4.19
CA ALA A 184 2.68 21.73 -3.86
C ALA A 184 1.89 22.42 -5.00
N ASN A 185 1.36 21.64 -5.95
CA ASN A 185 0.52 22.16 -7.02
C ASN A 185 -0.95 22.02 -6.62
N LEU A 186 -1.41 22.96 -5.78
CA LEU A 186 -2.78 22.94 -5.25
C LEU A 186 -3.85 23.15 -6.34
N VAL A 187 -3.52 23.90 -7.40
CA VAL A 187 -4.44 24.16 -8.51
C VAL A 187 -4.80 22.86 -9.24
N GLU A 188 -3.81 22.06 -9.62
CA GLU A 188 -4.07 20.75 -10.24
C GLU A 188 -4.70 19.77 -9.26
N ALA A 189 -4.30 19.81 -7.98
CA ALA A 189 -4.94 19.00 -6.95
C ALA A 189 -6.45 19.31 -6.84
N GLN A 190 -6.85 20.59 -6.85
CA GLN A 190 -8.26 20.98 -6.85
C GLN A 190 -8.97 20.49 -8.11
N ARG A 191 -8.39 20.68 -9.30
CA ARG A 191 -8.97 20.19 -10.57
C ARG A 191 -9.19 18.68 -10.56
N VAL A 192 -8.25 17.92 -10.02
CA VAL A 192 -8.38 16.48 -9.84
C VAL A 192 -9.50 16.17 -8.86
N PHE A 193 -9.52 16.84 -7.71
CA PHE A 193 -10.54 16.65 -6.68
C PHE A 193 -11.95 16.88 -7.21
N ASP A 194 -12.16 17.95 -7.97
CA ASP A 194 -13.45 18.29 -8.56
C ASP A 194 -13.95 17.17 -9.49
N LYS A 195 -13.04 16.57 -10.27
CA LYS A 195 -13.33 15.47 -11.20
C LYS A 195 -13.57 14.10 -10.55
N ILE A 196 -13.32 13.94 -9.24
CA ILE A 196 -13.57 12.66 -8.55
C ILE A 196 -15.10 12.39 -8.55
N PRO A 197 -15.57 11.27 -9.16
CA PRO A 197 -17.00 10.99 -9.30
C PRO A 197 -17.72 10.85 -7.96
N THR A 198 -17.11 10.12 -7.02
CA THR A 198 -17.60 9.94 -5.65
C THR A 198 -16.44 10.18 -4.69
N LYS A 199 -16.45 11.33 -4.03
CA LYS A 199 -15.40 11.76 -3.09
C LYS A 199 -15.55 10.99 -1.78
N ASP A 200 -14.56 10.16 -1.44
CA ASP A 200 -14.48 9.48 -0.16
C ASP A 200 -13.82 10.36 0.90
N VAL A 201 -13.88 9.94 2.17
CA VAL A 201 -13.29 10.70 3.29
C VAL A 201 -11.79 10.93 3.10
N ILE A 202 -11.09 10.04 2.38
CA ILE A 202 -9.66 10.18 2.08
C ILE A 202 -9.41 11.33 1.11
N SER A 203 -10.18 11.44 0.03
CA SER A 203 -10.07 12.54 -0.94
C SER A 203 -10.30 13.90 -0.28
N TRP A 204 -11.36 14.02 0.54
CA TRP A 204 -11.66 15.22 1.32
C TRP A 204 -10.54 15.59 2.29
N ASN A 205 -10.06 14.62 3.07
CA ASN A 205 -8.98 14.85 4.03
C ASN A 205 -7.68 15.28 3.32
N SER A 206 -7.42 14.76 2.12
CA SER A 206 -6.21 15.08 1.36
C SER A 206 -6.21 16.54 0.91
N ILE A 207 -7.29 16.99 0.26
CA ILE A 207 -7.40 18.38 -0.23
C ILE A 207 -7.44 19.36 0.95
N LEU A 208 -8.16 19.02 2.02
CA LEU A 208 -8.23 19.79 3.26
C LEU A 208 -6.84 20.01 3.88
N ALA A 209 -6.07 18.94 4.01
CA ALA A 209 -4.70 19.02 4.51
C ALA A 209 -3.79 19.83 3.57
N GLY A 210 -4.08 19.84 2.27
CA GLY A 210 -3.43 20.70 1.26
C GLY A 210 -3.58 22.18 1.56
N TYR A 211 -4.82 22.67 1.65
CA TYR A 211 -5.12 24.07 1.98
C TYR A 211 -4.58 24.47 3.37
N ALA A 212 -4.79 23.61 4.38
CA ALA A 212 -4.25 23.83 5.72
C ALA A 212 -2.72 23.93 5.75
N LYS A 213 -2.01 23.19 4.88
CA LYS A 213 -0.54 23.24 4.79
C LYS A 213 -0.03 24.54 4.17
N ILE A 214 -0.75 25.10 3.20
CA ILE A 214 -0.42 26.39 2.54
C ILE A 214 -0.89 27.57 3.40
N GLY A 215 -1.78 27.32 4.37
CA GLY A 215 -2.25 28.29 5.35
C GLY A 215 -3.49 29.06 4.88
N ASP A 216 -4.13 28.59 3.82
CA ASP A 216 -5.43 29.07 3.38
C ASP A 216 -6.52 28.36 4.22
N MET A 217 -6.72 28.88 5.42
CA MET A 217 -7.66 28.30 6.38
C MET A 217 -9.12 28.63 6.05
N GLU A 218 -9.36 29.67 5.25
CA GLU A 218 -10.71 30.03 4.81
C GLU A 218 -11.24 28.92 3.89
N GLU A 219 -10.48 28.56 2.86
CA GLU A 219 -10.90 27.51 1.94
C GLU A 219 -10.87 26.13 2.59
N ALA A 220 -9.95 25.89 3.53
CA ALA A 220 -9.97 24.68 4.34
C ALA A 220 -11.26 24.56 5.17
N CYS A 221 -11.73 25.65 5.81
CA CYS A 221 -13.01 25.65 6.53
C CYS A 221 -14.19 25.39 5.60
N HIS A 222 -14.21 26.07 4.45
CA HIS A 222 -15.25 25.90 3.45
C HIS A 222 -15.36 24.44 2.98
N LEU A 223 -14.23 23.81 2.64
CA LEU A 223 -14.19 22.38 2.29
C LEU A 223 -14.63 21.49 3.45
N PHE A 224 -14.21 21.80 4.68
CA PHE A 224 -14.58 21.04 5.87
C PHE A 224 -16.10 21.05 6.13
N GLU A 225 -16.78 22.17 5.84
CA GLU A 225 -18.23 22.32 5.95
C GLU A 225 -18.99 21.48 4.93
N GLN A 226 -18.45 21.35 3.72
CA GLN A 226 -19.04 20.54 2.64
C GLN A 226 -18.87 19.02 2.82
N MET A 227 -17.99 18.57 3.74
CA MET A 227 -17.75 17.14 3.97
C MET A 227 -19.01 16.42 4.48
N PRO A 228 -19.49 15.37 3.78
CA PRO A 228 -20.65 14.59 4.24
C PRO A 228 -20.35 13.82 5.54
N GLU A 229 -19.13 13.30 5.66
CA GLU A 229 -18.65 12.56 6.81
C GLU A 229 -17.29 13.10 7.25
N ARG A 230 -17.09 13.21 8.56
CA ARG A 230 -15.86 13.72 9.17
C ARG A 230 -15.33 12.69 10.15
N ASN A 231 -14.02 12.45 10.11
CA ASN A 231 -13.36 11.54 11.04
C ASN A 231 -12.21 12.24 11.78
N CYS A 232 -11.53 11.52 12.67
CA CYS A 232 -10.41 12.07 13.44
C CYS A 232 -9.35 12.75 12.55
N ALA A 233 -9.09 12.23 11.35
CA ALA A 233 -8.13 12.84 10.43
C ALA A 233 -8.60 14.19 9.88
N SER A 234 -9.90 14.36 9.58
CA SER A 234 -10.50 15.64 9.17
C SER A 234 -10.30 16.72 10.23
N TRP A 235 -10.62 16.40 11.50
CA TRP A 235 -10.45 17.32 12.62
C TRP A 235 -8.98 17.64 12.89
N ASN A 236 -8.10 16.63 12.84
CA ASN A 236 -6.66 16.82 13.04
C ASN A 236 -6.05 17.73 11.97
N ALA A 237 -6.51 17.66 10.71
CA ALA A 237 -6.06 18.55 9.65
C ALA A 237 -6.40 20.01 9.96
N MET A 238 -7.64 20.30 10.39
CA MET A 238 -8.06 21.65 10.78
C MET A 238 -7.27 22.19 11.96
N ILE A 239 -7.15 21.40 13.03
CA ILE A 239 -6.39 21.79 14.23
C ILE A 239 -4.93 22.05 13.88
N SER A 240 -4.30 21.21 13.06
CA SER A 240 -2.91 21.40 12.63
C SER A 240 -2.72 22.66 11.80
N GLY A 241 -3.67 22.98 10.91
CA GLY A 241 -3.68 24.22 10.13
C GLY A 241 -3.72 25.47 11.01
N PHE A 242 -4.68 25.54 11.94
CA PHE A 242 -4.80 26.65 12.88
C PHE A 242 -3.63 26.76 13.85
N HIS A 243 -3.02 25.64 14.24
CA HIS A 243 -1.87 25.68 15.14
C HIS A 243 -0.62 26.28 14.47
N LYS A 244 -0.42 26.04 13.16
CA LYS A 244 0.75 26.53 12.42
C LYS A 244 0.77 28.04 12.21
N ARG A 245 -0.38 28.71 12.25
CA ARG A 245 -0.46 30.17 12.26
C ARG A 245 -1.00 30.57 13.63
N ALA A 246 -0.15 31.07 14.52
CA ALA A 246 -0.51 31.57 15.85
C ALA A 246 -1.49 32.77 15.79
N CYS A 247 -2.68 32.56 15.23
CA CYS A 247 -3.76 33.51 15.12
C CYS A 247 -4.69 33.27 16.30
N TRP A 248 -4.38 33.95 17.41
CA TRP A 248 -5.08 33.86 18.70
C TRP A 248 -6.54 34.37 18.67
N GLN A 249 -7.11 34.67 17.50
CA GLN A 249 -8.50 35.13 17.35
C GLN A 249 -9.55 34.01 17.18
N LEU A 250 -9.14 32.73 17.18
CA LEU A 250 -10.05 31.58 17.04
C LEU A 250 -9.96 30.59 18.22
N THR A 251 -9.66 31.06 19.43
CA THR A 251 -9.61 30.21 20.64
C THR A 251 -10.92 29.46 20.88
N ASN A 252 -12.08 30.11 20.70
CA ASN A 252 -13.38 29.46 20.89
C ASN A 252 -13.66 28.36 19.86
N LEU A 253 -13.30 28.58 18.58
CA LEU A 253 -13.48 27.57 17.55
C LEU A 253 -12.48 26.42 17.74
N CYS A 254 -11.22 26.69 18.06
CA CYS A 254 -10.23 25.65 18.35
C CYS A 254 -10.59 24.82 19.59
N GLU A 255 -11.14 25.42 20.65
CA GLU A 255 -11.65 24.68 21.82
C GLU A 255 -12.87 23.84 21.46
N ASP A 256 -13.82 24.36 20.70
CA ASP A 256 -15.00 23.62 20.27
C ASP A 256 -14.63 22.46 19.32
N LEU A 257 -13.72 22.69 18.37
CA LEU A 257 -13.16 21.64 17.50
C LEU A 257 -12.38 20.59 18.31
N ARG A 258 -11.62 20.99 19.33
CA ARG A 258 -10.85 20.08 20.21
C ARG A 258 -11.77 19.27 21.12
N ASN A 259 -12.86 19.87 21.62
CA ASN A 259 -13.87 19.19 22.43
C ASN A 259 -14.69 18.21 21.60
N LYS A 260 -15.08 18.57 20.36
CA LYS A 260 -15.71 17.66 19.40
C LYS A 260 -14.77 16.53 18.99
N ALA A 261 -13.50 16.81 18.66
CA ALA A 261 -12.53 15.76 18.35
C ALA A 261 -12.37 14.75 19.50
N ARG A 262 -12.30 15.25 20.75
CA ARG A 262 -12.24 14.42 21.96
C ARG A 262 -13.50 13.56 22.15
N SER A 263 -14.70 14.12 21.97
CA SER A 263 -15.94 13.36 22.10
C SER A 263 -16.07 12.26 21.05
N TYR A 264 -15.63 12.48 19.81
CA TYR A 264 -15.59 11.44 18.78
C TYR A 264 -14.56 10.34 19.07
N THR A 265 -13.36 10.67 19.56
CA THR A 265 -12.42 9.64 20.04
C THR A 265 -12.99 8.83 21.21
N PHE A 266 -13.69 9.49 22.14
CA PHE A 266 -14.32 8.83 23.29
C PHE A 266 -15.49 7.92 22.88
N LEU A 267 -16.31 8.35 21.92
CA LEU A 267 -17.38 7.54 21.34
C LEU A 267 -16.83 6.35 20.52
N SER A 268 -15.72 6.53 19.78
CA SER A 268 -15.11 5.43 19.03
C SER A 268 -14.49 4.33 19.93
N LEU A 269 -14.07 4.69 21.15
CA LEU A 269 -13.60 3.75 22.18
C LEU A 269 -14.75 2.99 22.87
N LEU A 270 -15.98 3.52 22.83
CA LEU A 270 -17.17 2.88 23.39
C LEU A 270 -17.86 1.88 22.44
N PHE A 271 -17.58 1.93 21.13
CA PHE A 271 -18.25 1.11 20.10
C PHE A 271 -17.39 0.00 19.47
N PHE A 272 -16.15 -0.21 19.92
CA PHE A 272 -15.39 -1.43 19.61
C PHE A 272 -15.26 -2.29 20.87
N PRO A 273 -15.92 -3.47 20.96
CA PRO A 273 -15.56 -4.44 21.97
C PRO A 273 -14.23 -5.09 21.55
N PHE A 274 -13.28 -5.14 22.49
CA PHE A 274 -12.17 -6.11 22.45
C PHE A 274 -12.73 -7.54 22.47
#